data_AF-X0V459-F1
#
_entry.id   AF-X0V459-F1
#
_cell.length_a   1.000
_cell.length_b   1.000
_cell.length_c   1.000
_cell.angle_alpha   90.00
_cell.angle_beta   90.00
_cell.angle_gamma   90.00
#
_symmetry.space_group_name_H-M   'P 1'
#
loop_
_entity.id
_entity.type
_entity.pdbx_description
1 polymer ?
#
loop_
_entity_poly.entity_id
_entity_poly.type
_entity_poly.pdbx_seq_one_letter_code
_entity_poly.pdbx_strand_id
1 'polypeptide(L)' 'MLLAIDIGNTNITVGVFKGKELVEHWELKSESEKTSDEYALTL' A
#
# COMPACT_ATOMS: atom_id res chain seq x y z
N MET A 1 15.29 -1.84 -4.19
CA MET A 1 13.83 -2.03 -4.31
C MET A 1 13.17 -0.74 -3.84
N LEU A 2 12.03 -0.38 -4.40
CA LEU A 2 11.27 0.83 -4.04
C LEU A 2 9.86 0.42 -3.61
N LEU A 3 9.36 0.99 -2.52
CA LEU A 3 7.96 0.86 -2.12
C LEU A 3 7.23 2.13 -2.56
N ALA A 4 6.17 1.97 -3.35
CA ALA A 4 5.28 3.04 -3.74
C ALA A 4 3.93 2.85 -3.05
N ILE A 5 3.34 3.93 -2.56
CA ILE A 5 2.03 3.93 -1.93
C ILE A 5 1.20 5.00 -2.64
N ASP A 6 0.08 4.59 -3.23
CA ASP A 6 -0.92 5.47 -3.84
C ASP A 6 -2.18 5.48 -2.95
N ILE A 7 -2.54 6.65 -2.42
CA ILE A 7 -3.63 6.81 -1.45
C ILE A 7 -4.83 7.45 -2.16
N GLY A 8 -5.82 6.63 -2.51
CA GLY A 8 -7.11 7.09 -3.03
C GLY A 8 -8.16 7.27 -1.93
N ASN A 9 -9.31 7.83 -2.32
CA ASN A 9 -10.44 8.00 -1.38
C ASN A 9 -11.07 6.68 -0.95
N THR A 10 -11.06 5.67 -1.83
CA THR A 10 -11.71 4.38 -1.58
C THR A 10 -10.71 3.28 -1.25
N ASN A 11 -9.58 3.27 -1.97
CA ASN A 11 -8.55 2.25 -1.85
C ASN A 11 -7.15 2.90 -1.77
N ILE A 12 -6.24 2.21 -1.08
CA ILE A 12 -4.81 2.47 -1.03
C ILE A 12 -4.11 1.33 -1.76
N THR A 13 -3.26 1.64 -2.72
CA THR A 13 -2.46 0.65 -3.45
C THR A 13 -1.02 0.73 -2.99
N VAL A 14 -0.45 -0.41 -2.61
CA VAL A 14 0.95 -0.53 -2.18
C VAL A 14 1.67 -1.43 -3.16
N GLY A 15 2.77 -0.95 -3.74
CA GLY A 15 3.53 -1.67 -4.77
C GLY A 15 5.03 -1.71 -4.49
N VAL A 16 5.65 -2.87 -4.69
CA VAL A 16 7.09 -3.06 -4.59
C VAL A 16 7.70 -3.11 -5.98
N PHE A 17 8.66 -2.23 -6.25
CA PHE A 17 9.35 -2.15 -7.53
C PHE A 17 10.81 -2.61 -7.43
N LYS A 18 11.25 -3.38 -8.43
CA LYS A 18 12.65 -3.70 -8.71
C LYS A 18 13.06 -2.98 -10.00
N GLY A 19 13.62 -1.78 -9.84
CA GLY A 19 13.90 -0.91 -10.98
C GLY A 19 12.59 -0.39 -11.59
N LYS A 20 12.26 -0.80 -12.82
CA LYS A 20 11.02 -0.44 -13.51
C LYS A 20 9.93 -1.52 -13.45
N GLU A 21 10.25 -2.67 -12.88
CA GLU A 21 9.34 -3.80 -12.77
C GLU A 21 8.58 -3.74 -11.45
N LEU A 22 7.25 -3.84 -11.49
CA LEU A 22 6.41 -4.07 -10.31
C LEU A 22 6.48 -5.55 -9.96
N VAL A 23 7.10 -5.87 -8.84
CA VAL A 23 7.33 -7.27 -8.42
C VAL A 23 6.27 -7.79 -7.45
N GLU A 24 5.54 -6.91 -6.76
CA GLU A 24 4.39 -7.29 -5.95
C GLU A 24 3.49 -6.08 -5.67
N HIS A 25 2.19 -6.29 -5.44
CA HIS A 25 1.28 -5.23 -5.01
C HIS A 25 0.10 -5.73 -4.17
N TRP A 26 -0.41 -4.86 -3.32
CA TRP A 26 -1.59 -5.07 -2.49
C TRP A 26 -2.53 -3.89 -2.59
N GLU A 27 -3.83 -4.16 -2.43
CA GLU A 27 -4.86 -3.14 -2.28
C GLU A 27 -5.48 -3.22 -0.89
N LEU A 28 -5.59 -2.07 -0.24
CA LEU A 28 -6.25 -1.90 1.04
C LEU A 28 -7.42 -0.95 0.84
N LYS A 29 -8.44 -1.08 1.68
CA LYS A 29 -9.49 -0.06 1.76
C LYS A 29 -8.93 1.19 2.45
N SER A 30 -9.27 2.37 1.95
CA SER A 30 -8.94 3.63 2.60
C SER A 30 -9.81 3.82 3.84
N GLU A 31 -9.17 3.79 5.01
CA GLU A 31 -9.85 3.90 6.30
C GLU A 31 -9.12 4.96 7.15
N SER A 32 -9.73 6.15 7.29
CA SER A 32 -9.09 7.29 7.96
C SER A 32 -8.89 7.09 9.47
N GLU A 33 -9.64 6.18 10.09
CA GLU A 33 -9.55 5.88 11.52
C GLU A 33 -8.52 4.79 11.85
N LYS A 34 -7.96 4.13 10.84
CA LYS A 34 -7.01 3.03 11.01
C LYS A 34 -5.65 3.55 11.48
N THR A 35 -5.12 2.93 12.52
CA THR A 35 -3.84 3.27 13.15
C THR A 35 -2.65 2.70 12.37
N SER A 36 -1.45 3.19 12.68
CA SER A 36 -0.21 2.69 12.06
C SER A 36 -0.02 1.19 12.24
N ASP A 37 -0.36 0.66 13.42
CA ASP A 37 -0.16 -0.75 13.75
C ASP A 37 -1.16 -1.63 12.99
N GLU A 38 -2.41 -1.16 12.82
CA GLU A 38 -3.41 -1.86 12.02
C GLU A 38 -3.05 -1.88 10.53
N TYR A 39 -2.45 -0.81 10.00
CA TYR A 39 -1.91 -0.81 8.64
C TYR A 39 -0.76 -1.81 8.50
N ALA A 40 0.15 -1.87 9.48
CA ALA A 40 1.28 -2.79 9.46
C ALA A 40 0.88 -4.27 9.58
N LEU A 41 -0.25 -4.59 10.20
CA LEU A 41 -0.79 -5.95 10.27
C LEU A 41 -1.51 -6.39 8.99
N THR A 42 -1.97 -5.44 8.18
CA THR A 42 -2.73 -5.73 6.95
C THR A 42 -1.83 -5.85 5.72
N LEU A 43 -0.66 -5.21 5.76
CA LEU A 43 0.40 -5.27 4.74
C LEU A 43 1.38 -6.41 5.00
#